data_AF-A0A3C1U9R6-F1
#
_entry.id   AF-A0A3C1U9R6-F1
#
_cell.length_a   1.000
_cell.length_b   1.000
_cell.length_c   1.000
_cell.angle_alpha   90.00
_cell.angle_beta   90.00
_cell.angle_gamma   90.00
#
_symmetry.space_group_name_H-M   'P 1'
#
loop_
_entity.id
_entity.type
_entity.pdbx_description
1 polymer ?
#
loop_
_entity_poly.entity_id
_entity_poly.type
_entity_poly.pdbx_seq_one_letter_code
_entity_poly.pdbx_strand_id
1 'polypeptide(L)'
;MASVINDGKPISVSFDVHPDWSILALIPDFHLSTKQARSVLPETVSFKDAVFNLSRSALLGKAISLGDPALLKVATQDKLHQPYRSSLIHDFDAIVDRMKNADSAVVFLSGAGPTILVMSNRKNLDETIRPYLTDMRNQWEIVPLQIDTNGATIETK
;
A
#
# COMPACT_ATOMS: atom_id res chain seq x y z
N MET A 1 -1.71 -3.52 -12.40
CA MET A 1 -0.91 -3.47 -13.65
C MET A 1 0.58 -3.37 -13.32
N ALA A 2 1.45 -3.79 -14.23
CA ALA A 2 2.86 -3.38 -14.26
C ALA A 2 3.09 -2.54 -15.52
N SER A 3 3.96 -1.53 -15.43
CA SER A 3 4.33 -0.70 -16.57
C SER A 3 5.79 -0.29 -16.52
N VAL A 4 6.36 -0.05 -17.70
CA VAL A 4 7.73 0.45 -17.88
C VAL A 4 7.77 1.35 -19.10
N ILE A 5 8.66 2.34 -19.10
CA ILE A 5 8.97 3.12 -20.31
C ILE A 5 10.11 2.41 -21.04
N ASN A 6 9.86 1.98 -22.27
CA ASN A 6 10.86 1.41 -23.17
C ASN A 6 10.90 2.25 -24.46
N ASP A 7 12.07 2.81 -24.79
CA ASP A 7 12.26 3.68 -25.96
C ASP A 7 11.24 4.83 -26.04
N GLY A 8 10.96 5.47 -24.90
CA GLY A 8 10.00 6.56 -24.78
C GLY A 8 8.52 6.13 -24.87
N LYS A 9 8.23 4.84 -25.02
CA LYS A 9 6.87 4.30 -25.08
C LYS A 9 6.52 3.52 -23.82
N PRO A 10 5.30 3.66 -23.28
CA PRO A 10 4.85 2.82 -22.18
C PRO A 10 4.54 1.42 -22.69
N ILE A 11 5.15 0.41 -22.06
CA ILE A 11 4.74 -0.99 -22.14
C ILE A 11 4.03 -1.30 -20.83
N SER A 12 2.83 -1.88 -20.90
CA SER A 12 2.07 -2.23 -19.71
C SER A 12 1.33 -3.55 -19.85
N VAL A 13 1.09 -4.19 -18.71
CA VAL A 13 0.33 -5.43 -18.60
C VAL A 13 -0.53 -5.40 -17.35
N SER A 14 -1.77 -5.86 -17.46
CA SER A 14 -2.66 -6.03 -16.31
C SER A 14 -2.34 -7.34 -15.58
N PHE A 15 -2.54 -7.33 -14.27
CA PHE A 15 -2.51 -8.56 -13.48
C PHE A 15 -3.95 -8.95 -13.19
N ASP A 16 -4.21 -10.25 -13.17
CA ASP A 16 -5.42 -10.76 -12.55
C ASP A 16 -5.41 -10.40 -11.06
N VAL A 17 -6.58 -10.11 -10.53
CA VAL A 17 -6.78 -9.75 -9.13
C VAL A 17 -7.71 -10.79 -8.52
N HIS A 18 -7.24 -11.47 -7.49
CA HIS A 18 -8.10 -12.41 -6.77
C HIS A 18 -9.27 -11.65 -6.12
N PRO A 19 -10.52 -12.10 -6.27
CA PRO A 19 -11.71 -11.34 -5.83
C PRO A 19 -11.83 -11.20 -4.30
N ASP A 20 -11.13 -12.05 -3.54
CA ASP A 20 -11.24 -12.08 -2.08
C ASP A 20 -10.46 -10.96 -1.36
N TRP A 21 -9.71 -10.13 -2.11
CA TRP A 21 -9.01 -9.01 -1.48
C TRP A 21 -9.98 -7.93 -1.01
N SER A 22 -9.89 -7.64 0.29
CA SER A 22 -10.48 -6.46 0.91
C SER A 22 -9.39 -5.40 1.08
N ILE A 23 -9.70 -4.16 0.69
CA ILE A 23 -8.81 -3.01 0.84
C ILE A 23 -9.52 -1.94 1.66
N LEU A 24 -8.77 -1.33 2.57
CA LEU A 24 -9.20 -0.20 3.37
C LEU A 24 -8.21 0.95 3.16
N ALA A 25 -8.70 2.14 2.82
CA ALA A 25 -7.93 3.37 2.92
C ALA A 25 -8.22 4.05 4.26
N LEU A 26 -7.14 4.42 4.95
CA LEU A 26 -7.17 5.28 6.13
C LEU A 26 -6.62 6.63 5.69
N ILE A 27 -7.49 7.64 5.64
CA ILE A 27 -7.14 8.99 5.16
C ILE A 27 -7.08 9.91 6.37
N PRO A 28 -5.92 10.48 6.71
CA PRO A 28 -5.83 11.34 7.87
C PRO A 28 -6.26 12.78 7.55
N ASP A 29 -6.56 13.53 8.61
CA ASP A 29 -6.90 14.96 8.60
C ASP A 29 -5.71 15.91 8.37
N PHE A 30 -4.57 15.40 7.91
CA PHE A 30 -3.38 16.20 7.58
C PHE A 30 -2.87 15.91 6.18
N HIS A 31 -2.09 16.85 5.66
CA HIS A 31 -1.47 16.74 4.35
C HIS A 31 0.04 16.58 4.47
N LEU A 32 0.60 15.72 3.62
CA LEU A 32 2.04 15.62 3.40
C LEU A 32 2.32 15.93 1.94
N SER A 33 3.20 16.91 1.67
CA SER A 33 3.57 17.21 0.29
C SER A 33 4.44 16.09 -0.29
N THR A 34 4.26 15.79 -1.59
CA THR A 34 5.12 14.83 -2.30
C THR A 34 6.59 15.25 -2.30
N LYS A 35 6.87 16.56 -2.23
CA LYS A 35 8.21 17.13 -2.08
C LYS A 35 8.83 16.71 -0.74
N GLN A 36 8.12 16.87 0.38
CA GLN A 36 8.59 16.44 1.70
C GLN A 36 8.74 14.91 1.78
N ALA A 37 7.78 14.15 1.26
CA ALA A 37 7.87 12.69 1.25
C ALA A 37 9.06 12.17 0.41
N ARG A 38 9.49 12.91 -0.61
CA ARG A 38 10.70 12.59 -1.40
C ARG A 38 11.99 13.06 -0.73
N SER A 39 11.97 14.15 0.03
CA SER A 39 13.19 14.71 0.63
C SER A 39 13.79 13.84 1.73
N VAL A 40 13.03 12.90 2.29
CA VAL A 40 13.53 11.94 3.29
C VAL A 40 14.13 10.67 2.68
N LEU A 41 14.00 10.47 1.36
CA LEU A 41 14.59 9.31 0.70
C LEU A 41 16.09 9.53 0.52
N PRO A 42 16.91 8.50 0.76
CA PRO A 42 18.34 8.60 0.51
C PRO A 42 18.61 8.66 -1.00
N GLU A 43 19.68 9.34 -1.39
CA GLU A 43 20.11 9.39 -2.80
C GLU A 43 20.63 8.03 -3.31
N THR A 44 21.13 7.20 -2.39
CA THR A 44 21.66 5.86 -2.71
C THR A 44 21.17 4.84 -1.69
N VAL A 45 21.08 3.59 -2.13
CA VAL A 45 20.73 2.45 -1.28
C VAL A 45 21.77 1.35 -1.47
N SER A 46 21.90 0.46 -0.47
CA SER A 46 22.81 -0.67 -0.60
C SER A 46 22.35 -1.60 -1.73
N PHE A 47 23.31 -2.25 -2.41
CA PHE A 47 22.99 -3.28 -3.40
C PHE A 47 22.09 -4.38 -2.80
N LYS A 48 22.34 -4.74 -1.53
CA LYS A 48 21.54 -5.72 -0.79
C LYS A 48 20.08 -5.30 -0.67
N ASP A 49 19.80 -4.04 -0.37
CA ASP A 49 18.42 -3.54 -0.23
C ASP A 49 17.75 -3.38 -1.60
N ALA A 50 18.49 -2.98 -2.63
CA ALA A 50 18.00 -2.97 -4.01
C ALA A 50 17.58 -4.38 -4.47
N VAL A 51 18.43 -5.40 -4.28
CA VAL A 51 18.12 -6.81 -4.59
C VAL A 51 16.93 -7.29 -3.76
N PHE A 52 16.91 -6.97 -2.45
CA PHE A 52 15.81 -7.32 -1.56
C PHE A 52 14.48 -6.82 -2.11
N ASN A 53 14.38 -5.55 -2.47
CA ASN A 53 13.15 -4.95 -2.96
C ASN A 53 12.75 -5.43 -4.35
N LEU A 54 13.72 -5.59 -5.27
CA LEU A 54 13.44 -6.08 -6.62
C LEU A 54 12.75 -7.44 -6.60
N SER A 55 13.20 -8.35 -5.73
CA SER A 55 12.59 -9.67 -5.60
C SER A 55 11.15 -9.60 -5.07
N ARG A 56 10.85 -8.68 -4.15
CA ARG A 56 9.48 -8.45 -3.63
C ARG A 56 8.57 -7.85 -4.69
N SER A 57 9.05 -6.86 -5.44
CA SER A 57 8.28 -6.24 -6.51
C SER A 57 7.89 -7.25 -7.60
N ALA A 58 8.80 -8.17 -7.96
CA ALA A 58 8.50 -9.26 -8.87
C ALA A 58 7.45 -10.24 -8.29
N LEU A 59 7.50 -10.51 -6.98
CA LEU A 59 6.56 -11.40 -6.30
C LEU A 59 5.15 -10.79 -6.13
N LEU A 60 5.07 -9.47 -5.97
CA LEU A 60 3.83 -8.76 -5.59
C LEU A 60 2.68 -9.00 -6.54
N GLY A 61 2.91 -8.90 -7.86
CA GLY A 61 1.87 -9.17 -8.85
C GLY A 61 1.29 -10.58 -8.70
N LYS A 62 2.15 -11.59 -8.50
CA LYS A 62 1.71 -12.97 -8.32
C LYS A 62 0.98 -13.19 -7.00
N ALA A 63 1.43 -12.57 -5.91
CA ALA A 63 0.76 -12.65 -4.62
C ALA A 63 -0.68 -12.12 -4.70
N ILE A 64 -0.87 -10.98 -5.36
CA ILE A 64 -2.19 -10.38 -5.60
C ILE A 64 -3.05 -11.29 -6.49
N SER A 65 -2.51 -11.82 -7.59
CA SER A 65 -3.29 -12.71 -8.47
C SER A 65 -3.70 -14.02 -7.80
N LEU A 66 -2.90 -14.54 -6.86
CA LEU A 66 -3.19 -15.80 -6.18
C LEU A 66 -4.13 -15.67 -4.97
N GLY A 67 -4.35 -14.46 -4.43
CA GLY A 67 -5.13 -14.32 -3.21
C GLY A 67 -4.42 -14.81 -1.94
N ASP A 68 -3.08 -14.97 -1.99
CA ASP A 68 -2.30 -15.58 -0.92
C ASP A 68 -1.76 -14.51 0.06
N PRO A 69 -2.29 -14.44 1.30
CA PRO A 69 -1.88 -13.43 2.27
C PRO A 69 -0.47 -13.65 2.83
N ALA A 70 0.02 -14.90 2.84
CA ALA A 70 1.38 -15.20 3.28
C ALA A 70 2.39 -14.69 2.25
N LEU A 71 2.12 -14.89 0.95
CA LEU A 71 2.93 -14.30 -0.12
C LEU A 71 2.84 -12.78 -0.12
N LEU A 72 1.63 -12.22 0.06
CA LEU A 72 1.43 -10.77 0.11
C LEU A 72 2.25 -10.13 1.24
N LYS A 73 2.30 -10.76 2.42
CA LYS A 73 3.10 -10.31 3.56
C LYS A 73 4.59 -10.24 3.25
N VAL A 74 5.12 -11.16 2.46
CA VAL A 74 6.52 -11.12 2.02
C VAL A 74 6.71 -10.07 0.93
N ALA A 75 5.81 -10.03 -0.06
CA ALA A 75 5.91 -9.16 -1.23
C ALA A 75 5.73 -7.66 -0.93
N THR A 76 5.09 -7.32 0.20
CA THR A 76 4.91 -5.93 0.64
C THR A 76 6.02 -5.43 1.57
N GLN A 77 7.02 -6.26 1.89
CA GLN A 77 8.20 -5.79 2.62
C GLN A 77 9.00 -4.80 1.79
N ASP A 78 9.35 -3.67 2.39
CA ASP A 78 10.02 -2.58 1.71
C ASP A 78 11.23 -2.06 2.51
N LYS A 79 12.29 -1.73 1.78
CA LYS A 79 13.49 -1.06 2.28
C LYS A 79 13.87 0.20 1.51
N LEU A 80 13.10 0.58 0.49
CA LEU A 80 13.46 1.68 -0.40
C LEU A 80 12.70 2.97 -0.08
N HIS A 81 11.50 2.89 0.52
CA HIS A 81 10.64 4.06 0.66
C HIS A 81 9.94 4.15 2.02
N GLN A 82 9.21 3.12 2.41
CA GLN A 82 8.36 3.09 3.58
C GLN A 82 9.13 3.33 4.88
N PRO A 83 10.31 2.70 5.14
CA PRO A 83 11.05 2.96 6.38
C PRO A 83 11.49 4.42 6.54
N TYR A 84 11.73 5.12 5.44
CA TYR A 84 12.13 6.53 5.46
C TYR A 84 10.91 7.45 5.61
N ARG A 85 9.81 7.13 4.92
CA ARG A 85 8.60 7.97 4.88
C ARG A 85 7.66 7.78 6.06
N SER A 86 7.62 6.61 6.68
CA SER A 86 6.70 6.33 7.79
C SER A 86 6.90 7.29 8.97
N SER A 87 8.14 7.76 9.18
CA SER A 87 8.47 8.77 10.20
C SER A 87 7.74 10.11 10.03
N LEU A 88 7.26 10.42 8.82
CA LEU A 88 6.49 11.63 8.52
C LEU A 88 4.99 11.46 8.75
N ILE A 89 4.53 10.23 8.99
CA ILE A 89 3.12 9.87 9.12
C ILE A 89 2.85 9.59 10.59
N HIS A 90 2.14 10.50 11.26
CA HIS A 90 1.69 10.25 12.62
C HIS A 90 0.86 8.96 12.68
N ASP A 91 0.90 8.28 13.82
CA ASP A 91 0.12 7.06 14.09
C ASP A 91 0.44 5.85 13.18
N PHE A 92 1.35 5.96 12.20
CA PHE A 92 1.64 4.87 11.25
C PHE A 92 2.04 3.57 11.93
N ASP A 93 3.04 3.61 12.82
CA ASP A 93 3.51 2.41 13.52
C ASP A 93 2.42 1.83 14.42
N ALA A 94 1.61 2.67 15.05
CA ALA A 94 0.49 2.23 15.87
C ALA A 94 -0.58 1.52 15.02
N ILE A 95 -0.96 2.08 13.87
CA ILE A 95 -1.90 1.46 12.92
C ILE A 95 -1.34 0.12 12.41
N VAL A 96 -0.06 0.12 12.04
CA VAL A 96 0.65 -1.08 11.59
C VAL A 96 0.62 -2.17 12.66
N ASP A 97 0.89 -1.85 13.93
CA ASP A 97 0.91 -2.82 15.01
C ASP A 97 -0.48 -3.36 15.36
N ARG A 98 -1.53 -2.53 15.27
CA ARG A 98 -2.92 -2.99 15.43
C ARG A 98 -3.31 -3.97 14.34
N MET A 99 -2.99 -3.64 13.08
CA MET A 99 -3.42 -4.46 11.95
C MET A 99 -2.52 -5.68 11.68
N LYS A 100 -1.23 -5.64 12.01
CA LYS A 100 -0.32 -6.80 11.85
C LYS A 100 -0.76 -8.01 12.67
N ASN A 101 -1.37 -7.77 13.83
CA ASN A 101 -1.86 -8.81 14.73
C ASN A 101 -3.26 -9.30 14.33
N ALA A 102 -3.95 -8.58 13.45
CA ALA A 102 -5.26 -8.93 12.94
C ALA A 102 -5.15 -9.56 11.55
N ASP A 103 -5.89 -10.65 11.33
CA ASP A 103 -6.42 -11.01 10.00
C ASP A 103 -5.43 -11.14 8.83
N SER A 104 -4.15 -11.42 9.10
CA SER A 104 -3.11 -11.51 8.06
C SER A 104 -3.01 -10.25 7.18
N ALA A 105 -3.38 -9.09 7.72
CA ALA A 105 -3.37 -7.84 6.99
C ALA A 105 -1.95 -7.34 6.75
N VAL A 106 -1.76 -6.69 5.60
CA VAL A 106 -0.57 -5.89 5.30
C VAL A 106 -0.95 -4.42 5.32
N VAL A 107 -0.05 -3.60 5.85
CA VAL A 107 -0.23 -2.15 5.97
C VAL A 107 0.91 -1.45 5.26
N PHE A 108 0.57 -0.54 4.35
CA PHE A 108 1.56 0.20 3.57
C PHE A 108 1.07 1.59 3.20
N LEU A 109 2.00 2.49 2.88
CA LEU A 109 1.68 3.83 2.44
C LEU A 109 1.01 3.82 1.06
N SER A 110 -0.07 4.58 0.90
CA SER A 110 -0.63 4.88 -0.43
C SER A 110 0.24 5.93 -1.12
N GLY A 111 1.05 5.51 -2.09
CA GLY A 111 1.93 6.41 -2.84
C GLY A 111 2.96 7.13 -1.95
N ALA A 112 2.84 8.45 -1.83
CA ALA A 112 3.71 9.27 -0.98
C ALA A 112 3.22 9.36 0.49
N GLY A 113 2.00 8.90 0.77
CA GLY A 113 1.28 9.24 1.99
C GLY A 113 0.58 10.61 1.91
N PRO A 114 -0.17 11.02 2.95
CA PRO A 114 -0.21 10.36 4.27
C PRO A 114 -1.26 9.25 4.41
N THR A 115 -2.07 9.02 3.38
CA THR A 115 -3.02 7.89 3.35
C THR A 115 -2.29 6.55 3.52
N ILE A 116 -2.86 5.70 4.37
CA ILE A 116 -2.41 4.33 4.61
C ILE A 116 -3.40 3.38 3.95
N LEU A 117 -2.90 2.33 3.30
CA LEU A 117 -3.70 1.22 2.82
C LEU A 117 -3.52 0.02 3.74
N VAL A 118 -4.63 -0.64 4.02
CA VAL A 118 -4.67 -1.96 4.65
C VAL A 118 -5.27 -2.94 3.67
N MET A 119 -4.61 -4.07 3.44
CA MET A 119 -5.06 -5.10 2.50
C MET A 119 -5.01 -6.46 3.17
N SER A 120 -6.07 -7.25 3.00
CA SER A 120 -6.20 -8.62 3.50
C SER A 120 -7.18 -9.42 2.66
N ASN A 121 -7.14 -10.75 2.72
CA ASN A 121 -8.19 -11.61 2.18
C ASN A 121 -9.32 -11.88 3.20
N ARG A 122 -9.31 -11.17 4.34
CA ARG A 122 -10.38 -11.15 5.34
C ARG A 122 -11.27 -9.94 5.14
N LYS A 123 -12.55 -10.11 5.49
CA LYS A 123 -13.56 -9.05 5.44
C LYS A 123 -13.53 -8.20 6.71
N ASN A 124 -14.29 -7.12 6.73
CA ASN A 124 -14.54 -6.28 7.92
C ASN A 124 -13.27 -5.65 8.53
N LEU A 125 -12.33 -5.23 7.67
CA LEU A 125 -11.11 -4.52 8.11
C LEU A 125 -11.44 -3.21 8.83
N ASP A 126 -12.55 -2.56 8.45
CA ASP A 126 -13.01 -1.33 9.07
C ASP A 126 -13.49 -1.55 10.51
N GLU A 127 -14.26 -2.62 10.77
CA GLU A 127 -14.68 -3.00 12.12
C GLU A 127 -13.48 -3.29 13.03
N THR A 128 -12.42 -3.88 12.45
CA THR A 128 -11.19 -4.22 13.17
C THR A 128 -10.42 -2.98 13.62
N ILE A 129 -10.26 -1.98 12.75
CA ILE A 129 -9.41 -0.82 13.03
C ILE A 129 -10.17 0.32 13.75
N ARG A 130 -11.47 0.46 13.51
CA ARG A 130 -12.30 1.58 13.99
C ARG A 130 -12.19 1.84 15.50
N PRO A 131 -12.21 0.83 16.39
CA PRO A 131 -12.08 1.06 17.84
C PRO A 131 -10.75 1.68 18.25
N TYR A 132 -9.70 1.56 17.43
CA TYR A 132 -8.37 2.05 17.75
C TYR A 132 -8.11 3.45 17.19
N LEU A 133 -8.86 3.90 16.17
CA LEU A 133 -8.64 5.21 15.55
C LEU A 133 -9.16 6.36 16.42
N THR A 134 -10.09 6.10 17.35
CA THR A 134 -10.64 7.15 18.24
C THR A 134 -9.62 7.70 19.22
N ASP A 135 -8.60 6.91 19.56
CA ASP A 135 -7.57 7.26 20.54
C ASP A 135 -6.28 7.80 19.88
N MET A 136 -6.28 7.92 18.55
CA MET A 136 -5.13 8.38 17.78
C MET A 136 -4.99 9.90 17.83
N ARG A 137 -3.78 10.38 17.56
CA ARG A 137 -3.49 11.82 17.56
C ARG A 137 -4.25 12.57 16.48
N ASN A 138 -4.35 11.96 15.29
CA ASN A 138 -5.01 12.53 14.12
C ASN A 138 -6.36 11.84 13.88
N GLN A 139 -7.31 12.55 13.27
CA GLN A 139 -8.55 11.92 12.81
C GLN A 139 -8.28 11.16 11.50
N TRP A 140 -8.86 9.97 11.40
CA TRP A 140 -8.71 9.09 10.26
C TRP A 140 -10.06 8.71 9.69
N GLU A 141 -10.32 9.09 8.44
CA GLU A 141 -11.45 8.60 7.67
C GLU A 141 -11.17 7.16 7.22
N ILE A 142 -12.17 6.30 7.38
CA ILE A 142 -12.10 4.89 6.97
C ILE A 142 -12.91 4.71 5.69
N VAL A 143 -12.22 4.38 4.59
CA VAL A 143 -12.84 4.21 3.27
C VAL A 143 -12.59 2.78 2.76
N PRO A 144 -13.59 1.88 2.82
CA PRO A 144 -13.51 0.58 2.16
C PRO A 144 -13.40 0.76 0.63
N LEU A 145 -12.49 0.03 0.00
CA LEU A 145 -12.19 0.14 -1.42
C LEU A 145 -12.38 -1.20 -2.14
N GLN A 146 -12.78 -1.10 -3.40
CA GLN A 146 -12.70 -2.19 -4.37
C GLN A 146 -11.60 -1.88 -5.37
N ILE A 147 -10.93 -2.93 -5.86
CA ILE A 147 -9.93 -2.78 -6.92
C ILE A 147 -10.66 -2.53 -8.23
N ASP A 148 -10.39 -1.38 -8.86
CA ASP A 148 -10.85 -1.08 -10.20
C ASP A 148 -9.98 -1.81 -11.24
N THR A 149 -10.60 -2.69 -12.02
CA THR A 149 -9.97 -3.45 -13.10
C THR A 149 -10.28 -2.91 -14.49
N ASN A 150 -11.17 -1.93 -14.61
CA ASN A 150 -11.59 -1.33 -15.88
C ASN A 150 -10.74 -0.11 -16.23
N GLY A 151 -10.24 0.59 -15.22
CA GLY A 151 -9.49 1.83 -15.40
C GLY A 151 -10.35 2.95 -15.97
N ALA A 152 -9.74 3.90 -16.68
CA ALA A 152 -10.46 5.02 -17.26
C ALA A 152 -11.40 4.57 -18.40
N THR A 153 -12.69 4.82 -18.24
CA THR A 153 -13.73 4.57 -19.25
C THR A 153 -14.31 5.89 -19.77
N ILE A 154 -14.87 5.86 -20.99
CA ILE A 154 -15.62 6.97 -21.56
C ILE A 154 -17.08 6.57 -21.57
N GLU A 155 -17.91 7.28 -20.82
CA GLU A 155 -19.36 7.13 -20.88
C GLU A 155 -19.93 8.12 -21.90
N THR A 156 -20.34 7.61 -23.06
CA THR A 156 -21.17 8.35 -24.02
C THR A 156 -22.62 8.35 -23.54
N LYS A 157 -23.19 9.54 -23.35
CA LYS A 157 -24.62 9.75 -23.11
C LYS A 157 -25.47 9.40 -24.31
#